data_AF-A0A1A8BAW6-F1
#
_entry.id   AF-A0A1A8BAW6-F1
#
_cell.length_a   1.000
_cell.length_b   1.000
_cell.length_c   1.000
_cell.angle_alpha   90.00
_cell.angle_beta   90.00
_cell.angle_gamma   90.00
#
_symmetry.space_group_name_H-M   'P 1'
#
loop_
_entity.id
_entity.type
_entity.pdbx_description
1 polymer ?
#
loop_
_entity_poly.entity_id
_entity_poly.type
_entity_poly.pdbx_seq_one_letter_code
_entity_poly.pdbx_strand_id
1 'polypeptide(L)'
;MESSSPLTTPGGFDSNHPTCGETHCSGHGSCVAPLGGGFSLVCDCHLGYQGKSCEGTVNGAMSLPLTISVLAVIIGLLIFAFVFAKFRQKHKKKKRQRLAENHSYNISI
;
A
#
# COMPACT_ATOMS: atom_id res chain seq x y z
N MET A 1 -60.23 -13.46 -11.96
CA MET A 1 -59.16 -14.18 -11.22
C MET A 1 -58.19 -14.68 -12.28
N GLU A 2 -57.19 -13.89 -12.62
CA GLU A 2 -56.22 -14.21 -13.67
C GLU A 2 -54.94 -14.66 -12.98
N SER A 3 -54.64 -15.95 -13.14
CA SER A 3 -53.52 -16.65 -12.51
C SER A 3 -52.30 -16.56 -13.44
N SER A 4 -51.39 -15.63 -13.15
CA SER A 4 -50.09 -15.54 -13.82
C SER A 4 -48.97 -16.03 -12.90
N SER A 5 -48.52 -17.27 -13.14
CA SER A 5 -47.39 -17.91 -12.45
C SER A 5 -46.05 -17.22 -12.80
N PRO A 6 -45.14 -16.94 -11.84
CA PRO A 6 -43.83 -16.39 -12.15
C PRO A 6 -42.89 -17.49 -12.65
N LEU A 7 -42.20 -17.22 -13.76
CA LEU A 7 -41.22 -18.12 -14.36
C LEU A 7 -39.91 -18.12 -13.54
N THR A 8 -39.79 -19.06 -12.62
CA THR A 8 -38.54 -19.31 -11.87
C THR A 8 -37.48 -19.89 -12.81
N THR A 9 -36.48 -19.08 -13.16
CA THR A 9 -35.26 -19.51 -13.88
C THR A 9 -34.13 -19.64 -12.84
N PRO A 10 -33.32 -20.71 -12.85
CA PRO A 10 -32.34 -20.97 -11.80
C PRO A 10 -31.19 -19.95 -11.88
N GLY A 11 -31.08 -19.08 -10.88
CA GLY A 11 -29.92 -18.19 -10.71
C GLY A 11 -30.06 -16.79 -11.31
N GLY A 12 -31.29 -16.29 -11.52
CA GLY A 12 -31.50 -14.86 -11.74
C GLY A 12 -31.32 -14.10 -10.43
N PHE A 13 -30.16 -13.46 -10.23
CA PHE A 13 -30.07 -12.41 -9.22
C PHE A 13 -30.93 -11.25 -9.72
N ASP A 14 -32.02 -10.98 -9.01
CA ASP A 14 -32.91 -9.87 -9.31
C ASP A 14 -32.08 -8.61 -9.54
N SER A 15 -32.08 -8.12 -10.79
CA SER A 15 -31.49 -6.84 -11.17
C SER A 15 -32.19 -5.64 -10.50
N ASN A 16 -33.16 -5.93 -9.63
CA ASN A 16 -33.97 -5.02 -8.85
C ASN A 16 -33.66 -5.09 -7.35
N HIS A 17 -32.53 -5.66 -6.94
CA HIS A 17 -32.05 -5.51 -5.56
C HIS A 17 -31.12 -4.27 -5.49
N PRO A 18 -31.59 -3.12 -4.94
CA PRO A 18 -30.82 -1.88 -4.83
C PRO A 18 -29.53 -2.01 -4.01
N THR A 19 -29.31 -3.17 -3.40
CA THR A 19 -28.21 -3.46 -2.48
C THR A 19 -27.00 -4.08 -3.18
N CYS A 20 -27.01 -4.29 -4.51
CA CYS A 20 -25.83 -4.79 -5.21
C CYS A 20 -24.64 -3.82 -5.11
N GLY A 21 -24.88 -2.52 -5.32
CA GLY A 21 -23.85 -1.50 -5.14
C GLY A 21 -23.27 -1.52 -3.74
N GLU A 22 -24.12 -1.67 -2.71
CA GLU A 22 -23.73 -1.67 -1.30
C GLU A 22 -23.02 -2.96 -0.84
N THR A 23 -23.49 -4.13 -1.27
CA THR A 23 -22.94 -5.43 -0.82
C THR A 23 -21.84 -5.97 -1.72
N HIS A 24 -21.95 -5.80 -3.03
CA HIS A 24 -21.04 -6.39 -4.01
C HIS A 24 -19.97 -5.41 -4.50
N CYS A 25 -20.29 -4.11 -4.58
CA CYS A 25 -19.35 -3.05 -4.97
C CYS A 25 -18.94 -2.18 -3.77
N SER A 26 -19.04 -2.72 -2.55
CA SER A 26 -18.64 -2.06 -1.29
C SER A 26 -19.25 -0.66 -1.06
N GLY A 27 -20.40 -0.37 -1.66
CA GLY A 27 -21.06 0.94 -1.62
C GLY A 27 -20.37 2.02 -2.46
N HIS A 28 -19.34 1.65 -3.23
CA HIS A 28 -18.48 2.56 -3.99
C HIS A 28 -18.59 2.38 -5.50
N GLY A 29 -19.62 1.68 -5.97
CA GLY A 29 -19.86 1.48 -7.40
C GLY A 29 -21.28 1.03 -7.72
N SER A 30 -21.59 1.08 -9.01
CA SER A 30 -22.86 0.62 -9.57
C SER A 30 -22.67 -0.71 -10.29
N CYS A 31 -23.65 -1.61 -10.17
CA CYS A 31 -23.59 -2.91 -10.82
C CYS A 31 -24.06 -2.79 -12.27
N VAL A 32 -23.17 -3.09 -13.23
CA VAL A 32 -23.45 -3.02 -14.67
C VAL A 32 -23.26 -4.38 -15.33
N ALA A 33 -24.09 -4.69 -16.32
CA ALA A 33 -23.95 -5.90 -17.12
C ALA A 33 -22.71 -5.78 -18.03
N PRO A 34 -21.88 -6.83 -18.13
CA PRO A 34 -20.70 -6.79 -18.98
C PRO A 34 -21.11 -6.67 -20.46
N LEU A 35 -20.43 -5.77 -21.20
CA LEU A 35 -20.73 -5.46 -22.61
C LEU A 35 -20.63 -6.67 -23.57
N GLY A 36 -20.06 -7.79 -23.12
CA GLY A 36 -19.84 -9.01 -23.91
C GLY A 36 -20.88 -10.11 -23.74
N GLY A 37 -21.97 -9.88 -22.99
CA GLY A 37 -23.00 -10.90 -22.76
C GLY A 37 -22.52 -12.04 -21.85
N GLY A 38 -22.52 -11.80 -20.55
CA GLY A 38 -22.21 -12.80 -19.53
C GLY A 38 -23.02 -12.58 -18.27
N PHE A 39 -23.27 -13.65 -17.52
CA PHE A 39 -24.03 -13.63 -16.24
C PHE A 39 -23.24 -13.01 -15.07
N SER A 40 -22.00 -12.56 -15.31
CA SER A 40 -21.13 -11.99 -14.29
C SER A 40 -21.30 -10.48 -14.23
N LEU A 41 -22.06 -10.01 -13.24
CA LEU A 41 -22.26 -8.60 -12.96
C LEU A 41 -20.92 -7.92 -12.61
N VAL A 42 -20.60 -6.81 -13.27
CA VAL A 42 -19.34 -6.07 -13.07
C VAL A 42 -19.63 -4.77 -12.31
N CYS A 43 -18.74 -4.37 -11.41
CA CYS A 43 -18.84 -3.09 -10.72
C CYS A 43 -18.24 -1.96 -11.55
N ASP A 44 -19.02 -0.90 -11.79
CA ASP A 44 -18.56 0.39 -12.28
C ASP A 44 -18.28 1.31 -11.08
N CYS A 45 -17.01 1.52 -10.77
CA CYS A 45 -16.59 2.21 -9.55
C CYS A 45 -16.71 3.73 -9.67
N HIS A 46 -17.14 4.39 -8.60
CA HIS A 46 -17.14 5.85 -8.50
C HIS A 46 -15.70 6.40 -8.60
N LEU A 47 -15.58 7.65 -9.05
CA LEU A 47 -14.28 8.32 -9.17
C LEU A 47 -13.51 8.23 -7.85
N GLY A 48 -12.28 7.73 -7.94
CA GLY A 48 -11.41 7.57 -6.79
C GLY A 48 -11.35 6.15 -6.22
N TYR A 49 -12.15 5.22 -6.74
CA TYR A 49 -12.16 3.81 -6.32
C TYR A 49 -11.71 2.87 -7.45
N GLN A 50 -11.10 1.75 -7.08
CA GLN A 50 -10.54 0.72 -7.96
C GLN A 50 -10.68 -0.66 -7.31
N GLY A 51 -10.58 -1.72 -8.11
CA GLY A 51 -10.74 -3.09 -7.67
C GLY A 51 -11.97 -3.76 -8.29
N LYS A 52 -12.13 -5.06 -8.08
CA LYS A 52 -13.26 -5.82 -8.66
C LYS A 52 -14.59 -5.49 -7.98
N SER A 53 -14.52 -5.11 -6.71
CA SER A 53 -15.65 -4.70 -5.87
C SER A 53 -15.50 -3.26 -5.38
N CYS A 54 -14.69 -2.43 -6.06
CA CYS A 54 -14.40 -1.05 -5.67
C CYS A 54 -13.84 -0.93 -4.24
N GLU A 55 -13.11 -1.95 -3.76
CA GLU A 55 -12.57 -2.00 -2.40
C GLU A 55 -11.35 -1.09 -2.18
N GLY A 56 -10.62 -0.77 -3.24
CA GLY A 56 -9.44 0.08 -3.18
C GLY A 56 -9.75 1.52 -3.54
N THR A 57 -9.06 2.48 -2.95
CA THR A 57 -9.05 3.87 -3.46
C THR A 57 -7.78 4.15 -4.24
N VAL A 58 -7.91 4.83 -5.38
CA VAL A 58 -6.77 5.28 -6.21
C VAL A 58 -5.87 6.24 -5.41
N ASN A 59 -6.44 6.97 -4.45
CA ASN A 59 -5.68 7.84 -3.54
C ASN A 59 -4.94 7.02 -2.47
N GLY A 60 -5.50 5.89 -2.06
CA GLY A 60 -4.84 4.93 -1.15
C GLY A 60 -3.63 4.27 -1.80
N ALA A 61 -3.70 4.02 -3.11
CA ALA A 61 -2.57 3.54 -3.90
C ALA A 61 -1.41 4.56 -3.96
N MET A 62 -1.65 5.85 -3.73
CA MET A 62 -0.58 6.87 -3.57
C MET A 62 -0.20 7.12 -2.11
N SER A 63 -1.13 6.95 -1.17
CA SER A 63 -0.89 7.14 0.26
C SER A 63 -0.01 6.03 0.85
N LEU A 64 -0.16 4.80 0.34
CA LEU A 64 0.63 3.66 0.76
C LEU A 64 2.12 3.76 0.37
N PRO A 65 2.50 4.08 -0.87
CA PRO A 65 3.91 4.25 -1.23
C PRO A 65 4.56 5.43 -0.49
N LEU A 66 3.82 6.52 -0.23
CA LEU A 66 4.34 7.67 0.52
C LEU A 66 4.71 7.30 1.97
N THR A 67 3.80 6.62 2.67
CA THR A 67 4.05 6.22 4.07
C THR A 67 5.20 5.21 4.16
N ILE A 68 5.26 4.21 3.27
CA ILE A 68 6.36 3.25 3.21
C ILE A 68 7.70 3.94 2.91
N SER A 69 7.72 4.89 1.97
CA SER A 69 8.92 5.66 1.62
C SER A 69 9.45 6.45 2.82
N VAL A 70 8.58 7.19 3.52
CA VAL A 70 8.96 7.98 4.70
C VAL A 70 9.52 7.08 5.82
N LEU A 71 8.86 5.95 6.09
CA LEU A 71 9.33 5.00 7.10
C LEU A 71 10.71 4.43 6.75
N ALA A 72 10.93 4.06 5.49
CA ALA A 72 12.22 3.54 5.03
C ALA A 72 13.34 4.59 5.17
N VAL A 73 13.06 5.86 4.84
CA VAL A 73 14.02 6.96 5.00
C VAL A 73 14.36 7.18 6.47
N ILE A 74 13.37 7.21 7.37
CA ILE A 74 13.60 7.39 8.81
C ILE A 74 14.48 6.25 9.36
N ILE A 75 14.15 4.99 9.04
CA ILE A 75 14.93 3.83 9.49
C ILE A 75 16.36 3.90 8.93
N GLY A 76 16.52 4.24 7.65
CA GLY A 76 17.82 4.42 7.02
C GLY A 76 18.67 5.50 7.70
N LEU A 77 18.07 6.64 8.04
CA LEU A 77 18.75 7.73 8.74
C LEU A 77 19.17 7.33 10.17
N LEU A 78 18.34 6.57 10.89
CA LEU A 78 18.68 6.08 12.22
C LEU A 78 19.86 5.09 12.18
N ILE A 79 19.84 4.15 11.24
CA ILE A 79 20.93 3.19 11.04
C ILE A 79 22.21 3.93 10.62
N PHE A 80 22.10 4.85 9.66
CA PHE A 80 23.23 5.64 9.18
C PHE A 80 23.83 6.49 10.30
N ALA A 81 23.01 7.17 11.10
CA ALA A 81 23.45 7.95 12.24
C ALA A 81 24.16 7.09 13.29
N PHE A 82 23.63 5.89 13.58
CA PHE A 82 24.25 4.97 14.53
C PHE A 82 25.61 4.44 14.04
N VAL A 83 25.69 4.01 12.78
CA VAL A 83 26.92 3.57 12.14
C VAL A 83 27.94 4.70 12.10
N PHE A 84 27.52 5.91 11.73
CA PHE A 84 28.38 7.09 11.67
C PHE A 84 28.87 7.51 13.07
N ALA A 85 28.01 7.43 14.09
CA ALA A 85 28.40 7.68 15.48
C ALA A 85 29.45 6.66 15.95
N LYS A 86 29.24 5.36 15.70
CA LYS A 86 30.21 4.29 16.01
C LYS A 86 31.51 4.47 15.23
N PHE A 87 31.42 4.83 13.95
CA PHE A 87 32.58 5.10 13.11
C PHE A 87 33.38 6.29 13.63
N ARG A 88 32.71 7.39 13.98
CA ARG A 88 33.32 8.57 14.62
C ARG A 88 33.99 8.22 15.95
N GLN A 89 33.35 7.39 16.79
CA GLN A 89 33.97 6.92 18.04
C GLN A 89 35.24 6.10 17.76
N LYS A 90 35.19 5.18 16.80
CA LYS A 90 36.35 4.36 16.41
C LYS A 90 37.46 5.22 15.79
N HIS A 91 37.10 6.20 14.96
CA HIS A 91 38.04 7.16 14.38
C HIS A 91 38.70 8.02 15.46
N LYS A 92 37.95 8.50 16.45
CA LYS A 92 38.51 9.25 17.59
C LYS A 92 39.51 8.40 18.37
N LYS A 93 39.20 7.12 18.65
CA LYS A 93 40.14 6.20 19.31
C LYS A 93 41.40 5.95 18.48
N LYS A 94 41.25 5.65 17.18
CA LYS A 94 42.38 5.44 16.25
C LYS A 94 43.24 6.70 16.07
N LYS A 95 42.63 7.90 16.02
CA LYS A 95 43.36 9.17 15.92
C LYS A 95 44.24 9.42 17.14
N ARG A 96 43.74 9.12 18.35
CA ARG A 96 44.55 9.21 19.58
C ARG A 96 45.72 8.23 19.57
N GLN A 97 45.52 7.00 19.11
CA GLN A 97 46.59 6.00 18.96
C GLN A 97 47.66 6.44 17.96
N ARG A 98 47.27 6.91 16.76
CA ARG A 98 48.21 7.41 15.74
C ARG A 98 48.99 8.64 16.20
N LEU A 99 48.38 9.52 17.01
CA LEU A 99 49.09 10.68 17.56
C LEU A 99 50.14 10.25 18.61
N ALA A 100 49.82 9.26 19.44
CA ALA A 100 50.78 8.69 20.39
C ALA A 100 51.95 7.98 19.68
N GLU A 101 51.67 7.24 18.60
CA GLU A 101 52.68 6.58 17.77
C GLU A 101 53.62 7.59 17.08
N ASN A 102 53.07 8.62 16.43
CA ASN A 102 53.88 9.68 15.80
C ASN A 102 54.71 10.46 16.83
N HIS A 103 54.15 10.76 18.00
CA HIS A 103 54.88 11.46 19.05
C HIS A 103 56.02 10.60 19.61
N SER A 104 55.80 9.28 19.77
CA SER A 104 56.84 8.34 20.19
C SER A 104 57.96 8.21 19.15
N TYR A 105 57.64 8.16 17.85
CA TYR A 105 58.65 8.11 16.78
C TYR A 105 59.51 9.39 16.75
N ASN A 106 58.87 10.56 16.93
CA ASN A 106 59.56 11.84 16.92
C ASN A 106 60.51 12.02 18.12
N ILE A 107 60.21 11.41 19.27
CA ILE A 107 61.08 11.41 20.46
C ILE A 107 62.29 10.48 20.32
N SER A 108 62.22 9.44 19.49
CA SER A 108 63.28 8.43 19.32
C SER A 108 64.37 8.77 18.28
N ILE A 109 64.31 9.96 17.67
CA ILE A 109 65.28 10.49 16.70
C ILE A 109 66.08 11.62 17.37
#